data_AF-A0A3Q9FG85-F1
#
_entry.id   AF-A0A3Q9FG85-F1
#
_cell.length_a   1.000
_cell.length_b   1.000
_cell.length_c   1.000
_cell.angle_alpha   90.00
_cell.angle_beta   90.00
_cell.angle_gamma   90.00
#
_symmetry.space_group_name_H-M   'P 1'
#
loop_
_entity.id
_entity.type
_entity.pdbx_description
1 polymer ?
#
loop_
_entity_poly.entity_id
_entity_poly.type
_entity_poly.pdbx_seq_one_letter_code
_entity_poly.pdbx_strand_id
1 'polypeptide(L)'
;MLLKDSTVVEGMARFVDYGRGLEFVKSNGKDPIVYTYPEIEKIEMFKNGERVTYEYIQVVNQGTTKLAELLIEGNMNLYKFSYLTEGWVTAGPGLPLGGIGAVSVTLNLSYKKIAVGKDLCVKRSNETMARYFKDQSTGASFKQMGAYYFRDCPSLVERIKSGKYKLNKLGAIVDFYNSFCD
;
A
#
# COMPACT_ATOMS: atom_id res chain seq x y z
N MET A 1 -11.90 9.22 0.09
CA MET A 1 -11.72 8.11 -0.87
C MET A 1 -11.89 8.67 -2.28
N LEU A 2 -11.05 8.23 -3.21
CA LEU A 2 -11.14 8.55 -4.63
C LEU A 2 -11.64 7.31 -5.39
N LEU A 3 -12.72 7.48 -6.14
CA LEU A 3 -13.26 6.48 -7.06
C LEU A 3 -12.64 6.67 -8.45
N LYS A 4 -12.65 5.61 -9.27
CA LYS A 4 -12.04 5.63 -10.62
C LYS A 4 -12.74 6.57 -11.61
N ASP A 5 -13.97 6.97 -11.33
CA ASP A 5 -14.70 8.00 -12.06
C ASP A 5 -14.29 9.43 -11.61
N SER A 6 -13.24 9.56 -10.80
CA SER A 6 -12.76 10.80 -10.17
C SER A 6 -13.70 11.35 -9.09
N THR A 7 -14.72 10.61 -8.66
CA THR A 7 -15.58 11.04 -7.54
C THR A 7 -14.84 10.95 -6.21
N VAL A 8 -14.90 12.02 -5.41
CA VAL A 8 -14.36 12.05 -4.04
C VAL A 8 -15.48 11.81 -3.04
N VAL A 9 -15.28 10.84 -2.14
CA VAL A 9 -16.23 10.48 -1.07
C VAL A 9 -15.57 10.61 0.30
N GLU A 10 -16.21 11.34 1.21
CA GLU A 10 -15.74 11.64 2.58
C GLU A 10 -16.71 11.15 3.66
N GLY A 11 -16.19 10.47 4.69
CA GLY A 11 -17.02 9.80 5.68
C GLY A 11 -16.31 8.67 6.44
N MET A 12 -17.10 7.87 7.16
CA MET A 12 -16.60 6.68 7.84
C MET A 12 -16.60 5.51 6.86
N ALA A 13 -15.56 4.69 6.92
CA ALA A 13 -15.43 3.50 6.12
C ALA A 13 -15.09 2.29 7.00
N ARG A 14 -15.46 1.09 6.57
CA ARG A 14 -15.08 -0.17 7.20
C ARG A 14 -14.60 -1.11 6.12
N PHE A 15 -13.47 -1.75 6.36
CA PHE A 15 -13.04 -2.84 5.49
C PHE A 15 -13.91 -4.07 5.74
N VAL A 16 -14.44 -4.63 4.66
CA VAL A 16 -15.23 -5.87 4.66
C VAL A 16 -14.56 -6.92 3.77
N ASP A 17 -14.99 -8.18 3.91
CA ASP A 17 -14.50 -9.29 3.09
C ASP A 17 -12.97 -9.45 3.07
N TYR A 18 -12.33 -9.31 4.24
CA TYR A 18 -10.87 -9.35 4.38
C TYR A 18 -10.14 -8.29 3.52
N GLY A 19 -10.76 -7.12 3.34
CA GLY A 19 -10.23 -6.01 2.56
C GLY A 19 -10.59 -6.03 1.08
N ARG A 20 -11.43 -6.96 0.62
CA ARG A 20 -11.93 -7.00 -0.78
C ARG A 20 -13.03 -5.98 -1.07
N GLY A 21 -13.71 -5.50 -0.03
CA GLY A 21 -14.72 -4.44 -0.13
C GLY A 21 -14.51 -3.36 0.93
N LEU A 22 -15.10 -2.20 0.69
CA LEU A 22 -15.17 -1.09 1.62
C LEU A 22 -16.63 -0.68 1.81
N GLU A 23 -17.16 -0.91 3.02
CA GLU A 23 -18.41 -0.32 3.45
C GLU A 23 -18.18 1.14 3.77
N PHE A 24 -19.00 2.03 3.24
CA PHE A 24 -18.87 3.46 3.41
C PHE A 24 -20.16 4.06 3.97
N VAL A 25 -20.05 4.70 5.13
CA VAL A 25 -21.13 5.44 5.76
C VAL A 25 -20.82 6.93 5.63
N LYS A 26 -21.63 7.64 4.84
CA LYS A 26 -21.61 9.11 4.84
C LYS A 26 -21.92 9.59 6.25
N SER A 27 -21.23 10.63 6.74
CA SER A 27 -21.34 11.12 8.12
C SER A 27 -22.75 11.44 8.61
N ASN A 28 -23.75 11.56 7.70
CA ASN A 28 -25.16 11.86 8.01
C ASN A 28 -26.16 10.79 7.49
N GLY A 29 -25.70 9.65 6.96
CA GLY A 29 -26.55 8.63 6.34
C GLY A 29 -26.87 7.46 7.27
N LYS A 30 -28.10 6.94 7.23
CA LYS A 30 -28.50 5.72 7.96
C LYS A 30 -28.03 4.43 7.29
N ASP A 31 -27.87 4.43 5.98
CA ASP A 31 -27.55 3.22 5.21
C ASP A 31 -26.13 3.29 4.61
N PRO A 32 -25.26 2.28 4.85
CA PRO A 32 -23.95 2.20 4.24
C PRO A 32 -24.04 1.94 2.73
N ILE A 33 -23.20 2.62 1.95
CA ILE A 33 -22.94 2.29 0.55
C ILE A 33 -21.72 1.39 0.51
N VAL A 34 -21.84 0.20 -0.07
CA VAL A 34 -20.70 -0.71 -0.27
C VAL A 34 -20.03 -0.36 -1.59
N TYR A 35 -18.75 0.03 -1.53
CA TYR A 35 -17.91 0.16 -2.71
C TYR A 35 -17.00 -1.07 -2.82
N THR A 36 -16.93 -1.63 -4.01
CA THR A 36 -16.08 -2.78 -4.33
C THR A 36 -14.73 -2.32 -4.89
N TYR A 37 -13.68 -3.14 -4.75
CA TYR A 37 -12.34 -2.79 -5.22
C TYR A 37 -12.24 -2.33 -6.69
N PRO A 38 -13.06 -2.79 -7.66
CA PRO A 38 -13.01 -2.28 -9.03
C PRO A 38 -13.40 -0.82 -9.15
N GLU A 39 -14.18 -0.27 -8.20
CA GLU A 39 -14.70 1.10 -8.21
C GLU A 39 -13.74 2.08 -7.52
N ILE A 40 -12.89 1.58 -6.62
CA ILE A 40 -12.02 2.39 -5.78
C ILE A 40 -10.66 2.56 -6.46
N GLU A 41 -10.20 3.80 -6.56
CA GLU A 41 -8.84 4.13 -7.02
C GLU A 41 -7.87 4.22 -5.85
N LYS A 42 -8.19 5.06 -4.87
CA LYS A 42 -7.30 5.36 -3.73
C LYS A 42 -8.11 5.64 -2.47
N ILE A 43 -7.62 5.17 -1.32
CA ILE A 43 -8.21 5.43 -0.01
C ILE A 43 -7.20 6.21 0.83
N GLU A 44 -7.57 7.43 1.22
CA GLU A 44 -6.78 8.21 2.18
C GLU A 44 -7.47 8.20 3.54
N MET A 45 -6.69 7.93 4.60
CA MET A 45 -7.16 7.84 5.97
C MET A 45 -6.20 8.57 6.91
N PHE A 46 -6.69 9.02 8.07
CA PHE A 46 -5.83 9.46 9.16
C PHE A 46 -5.60 8.32 10.14
N LYS A 47 -4.34 7.97 10.38
CA LYS A 47 -3.92 6.96 11.35
C LYS A 47 -2.86 7.57 12.26
N ASN A 48 -3.13 7.60 13.57
CA ASN A 48 -2.22 8.19 14.57
C ASN A 48 -1.79 9.65 14.24
N GLY A 49 -2.68 10.44 13.62
CA GLY A 49 -2.38 11.81 13.20
C GLY A 49 -1.65 11.94 11.86
N GLU A 50 -1.26 10.83 11.23
CA GLU A 50 -0.61 10.82 9.92
C GLU A 50 -1.61 10.44 8.82
N ARG A 51 -1.47 11.06 7.64
CA ARG A 51 -2.23 10.65 6.46
C ARG A 51 -1.60 9.39 5.87
N VAL A 52 -2.39 8.35 5.73
CA VAL A 52 -1.98 7.06 5.13
C VAL A 52 -2.81 6.82 3.88
N THR A 53 -2.14 6.36 2.82
CA THR A 53 -2.75 6.04 1.53
C THR A 53 -2.81 4.53 1.34
N TYR A 54 -3.95 4.02 0.85
CA TYR A 54 -4.12 2.65 0.42
C TYR A 54 -4.54 2.56 -1.04
N GLU A 55 -4.03 1.53 -1.73
CA GLU A 55 -4.34 1.19 -3.11
C GLU A 55 -4.60 -0.30 -3.28
N TYR A 56 -5.45 -0.65 -4.24
CA TYR A 56 -5.66 -2.04 -4.65
C TYR A 56 -4.58 -2.45 -5.66
N ILE A 57 -3.72 -3.37 -5.23
CA ILE A 57 -2.53 -3.80 -5.98
C ILE A 57 -2.68 -5.25 -6.41
N GLN A 58 -2.44 -5.50 -7.70
CA GLN A 58 -2.20 -6.84 -8.23
C GLN A 58 -0.72 -7.16 -8.18
N VAL A 59 -0.39 -8.38 -7.75
CA VAL A 59 0.99 -8.87 -7.71
C VAL A 59 1.17 -9.94 -8.77
N VAL A 60 2.29 -9.86 -9.49
CA VAL A 60 2.73 -10.89 -10.44
C VAL A 60 2.66 -12.28 -9.77
N ASN A 61 2.08 -13.25 -10.49
CA ASN A 61 1.91 -14.64 -10.07
C ASN A 61 0.99 -14.91 -8.86
N GLN A 62 0.25 -13.92 -8.33
CA GLN A 62 -0.70 -14.17 -7.22
C GLN A 62 -2.17 -14.18 -7.63
N GLY A 63 -2.50 -13.74 -8.85
CA GLY A 63 -3.86 -13.79 -9.42
C GLY A 63 -4.95 -13.03 -8.64
N THR A 64 -4.59 -12.33 -7.57
CA THR A 64 -5.52 -11.69 -6.63
C THR A 64 -5.10 -10.24 -6.40
N THR A 65 -6.08 -9.35 -6.46
CA THR A 65 -5.94 -7.95 -6.07
C THR A 65 -6.04 -7.84 -4.56
N LYS A 66 -5.10 -7.13 -3.93
CA LYS A 66 -5.03 -6.98 -2.48
C LYS A 66 -4.84 -5.50 -2.13
N LEU A 67 -5.44 -5.08 -1.02
CA LEU A 67 -5.24 -3.72 -0.53
C LEU A 67 -3.85 -3.58 0.11
N ALA A 68 -3.12 -2.55 -0.27
CA ALA A 68 -1.78 -2.27 0.25
C ALA A 68 -1.64 -0.80 0.65
N GLU A 69 -0.90 -0.56 1.73
CA GLU A 69 -0.49 0.77 2.17
C GLU A 69 0.64 1.27 1.28
N LEU A 70 0.51 2.47 0.72
CA LEU A 70 1.56 3.16 -0.03
C LEU A 70 2.53 3.80 0.98
N LEU A 71 3.76 3.27 1.04
CA LEU A 71 4.79 3.73 1.97
C LEU A 71 5.69 4.81 1.36
N ILE A 72 6.02 4.67 0.07
CA ILE A 72 6.87 5.60 -0.68
C ILE A 72 6.24 5.75 -2.06
N GLU A 73 6.04 7.00 -2.48
CA GLU A 73 5.49 7.38 -3.79
C GLU A 73 6.58 8.01 -4.66
N GLY A 74 6.62 7.65 -5.95
CA GLY A 74 7.57 8.21 -6.92
C GLY A 74 7.56 7.45 -8.26
N ASN A 75 8.65 7.53 -9.03
CA ASN A 75 8.84 6.71 -10.24
C ASN A 75 8.75 5.21 -9.94
N MET A 76 9.12 4.83 -8.71
CA MET A 76 8.89 3.55 -8.10
C MET A 76 8.16 3.70 -6.77
N ASN A 77 7.03 3.01 -6.67
CA ASN A 77 6.24 2.97 -5.45
C ASN A 77 6.63 1.77 -4.59
N LEU A 78 6.66 1.97 -3.27
CA LEU A 78 6.79 0.91 -2.28
C LEU A 78 5.46 0.72 -1.58
N TYR A 79 4.97 -0.52 -1.58
CA TYR A 79 3.73 -0.89 -0.91
C TYR A 79 3.96 -1.90 0.19
N LYS A 80 3.07 -1.88 1.19
CA LYS A 80 3.01 -2.85 2.28
C LYS A 80 1.62 -3.44 2.39
N PHE A 81 1.53 -4.75 2.24
CA PHE A 81 0.29 -5.46 2.52
C PHE A 81 0.06 -5.52 4.02
N SER A 82 -1.10 -5.03 4.43
CA SER A 82 -1.59 -5.17 5.80
C SER A 82 -2.73 -6.18 5.79
N TYR A 83 -2.68 -7.16 6.70
CA TYR A 83 -3.83 -7.99 6.97
C TYR A 83 -4.80 -7.16 7.82
N LEU A 84 -5.74 -6.49 7.17
CA LEU A 84 -6.78 -5.75 7.87
C LEU A 84 -7.77 -6.77 8.43
N THR A 85 -7.77 -6.91 9.75
CA THR A 85 -8.89 -7.49 10.48
C THR A 85 -9.98 -6.43 10.63
N GLU A 86 -11.24 -6.88 10.72
CA GLU A 86 -12.43 -6.01 10.73
C GLU A 86 -12.33 -4.82 11.69
N GLY A 87 -12.76 -3.64 11.24
CA GLY A 87 -12.82 -2.42 12.06
C GLY A 87 -13.25 -1.18 11.27
N TRP A 88 -13.83 -0.20 11.97
CA TRP A 88 -14.21 1.10 11.40
C TRP A 88 -12.99 2.03 11.33
N VAL A 89 -12.86 2.74 10.22
CA VAL A 89 -11.83 3.74 9.91
C VAL A 89 -12.51 5.00 9.36
N THR A 90 -11.89 6.17 9.49
CA THR A 90 -12.40 7.39 8.86
C THR A 90 -11.64 7.62 7.56
N ALA A 91 -12.33 7.76 6.43
CA ALA A 91 -11.74 7.94 5.11
C ALA A 91 -12.06 9.34 4.56
N GLY A 92 -11.03 10.12 4.26
CA GLY A 92 -11.18 11.46 3.70
C GLY A 92 -9.97 12.39 3.96
N PRO A 93 -9.67 13.32 3.04
CA PRO A 93 -8.63 14.32 3.24
C PRO A 93 -9.15 15.48 4.10
N GLY A 94 -8.59 15.65 5.30
CA GLY A 94 -8.61 16.93 6.03
C GLY A 94 -9.78 17.22 6.98
N LEU A 95 -10.11 16.34 7.93
CA LEU A 95 -10.89 16.80 9.09
C LEU A 95 -9.98 17.46 10.14
N PRO A 96 -10.19 18.74 10.50
CA PRO A 96 -9.59 19.30 11.69
C PRO A 96 -10.18 18.59 12.93
N LEU A 97 -9.30 18.13 13.80
CA LEU A 97 -9.61 17.57 15.11
C LEU A 97 -10.34 18.64 15.95
N GLY A 98 -11.67 18.73 15.86
CA GLY A 98 -12.40 19.76 16.60
C GLY A 98 -13.93 19.74 16.56
N GLY A 99 -14.57 18.72 15.98
CA GLY A 99 -16.03 18.62 15.87
C GLY A 99 -16.60 17.46 16.68
N ILE A 100 -17.42 17.80 17.67
CA ILE A 100 -18.32 17.00 18.53
C ILE A 100 -18.41 15.50 18.19
N GLY A 101 -17.90 14.66 19.09
CA GLY A 101 -18.00 13.20 19.00
C GLY A 101 -16.67 12.49 18.77
N ALA A 102 -15.58 12.95 19.41
CA ALA A 102 -14.26 12.34 19.35
C ALA A 102 -14.27 10.90 19.90
N VAL A 103 -14.70 9.96 19.06
CA VAL A 103 -14.39 8.55 19.24
C VAL A 103 -12.92 8.42 18.88
N SER A 104 -12.10 8.29 19.91
CA SER A 104 -10.75 7.77 19.80
C SER A 104 -10.83 6.41 19.09
N VAL A 105 -10.58 6.39 17.78
CA VAL A 105 -10.51 5.14 17.03
C VAL A 105 -9.22 4.43 17.43
N THR A 106 -9.30 3.62 18.48
CA THR A 106 -8.25 2.66 18.80
C THR A 106 -8.30 1.57 17.74
N LEU A 107 -7.48 1.73 16.70
CA LEU A 107 -7.18 0.68 15.74
C LEU A 107 -6.53 -0.49 16.49
N ASN A 108 -7.33 -1.47 16.89
CA ASN A 108 -6.84 -2.82 17.22
C ASN A 108 -6.47 -3.55 15.92
N LEU A 109 -5.51 -2.99 15.19
CA LEU A 109 -4.78 -3.73 14.18
C LEU A 109 -3.93 -4.73 14.95
N SER A 110 -4.32 -6.01 14.96
CA SER A 110 -3.43 -7.05 15.46
C SER A 110 -2.21 -7.13 14.53
N TYR A 111 -1.16 -6.39 14.90
CA TYR A 111 0.13 -6.43 14.26
C TYR A 111 0.76 -7.80 14.52
N LYS A 112 0.45 -8.79 13.68
CA LYS A 112 1.33 -9.96 13.59
C LYS A 112 2.70 -9.42 13.17
N LYS A 113 3.71 -9.55 14.04
CA LYS A 113 5.09 -9.05 13.82
C LYS A 113 5.50 -9.29 12.36
N ILE A 114 5.55 -8.20 11.59
CA ILE A 114 5.73 -8.23 10.14
C ILE A 114 7.18 -8.59 9.86
N ALA A 115 7.40 -9.71 9.18
CA ALA A 115 8.72 -10.09 8.73
C ALA A 115 9.11 -9.19 7.54
N VAL A 116 10.03 -8.26 7.77
CA VAL A 116 10.61 -7.38 6.74
C VAL A 116 10.92 -8.22 5.48
N GLY A 117 10.25 -7.89 4.38
CA GLY A 117 10.41 -8.53 3.06
C GLY A 117 9.40 -9.60 2.65
N LYS A 118 8.45 -10.04 3.50
CA LYS A 118 7.33 -10.90 3.06
C LYS A 118 6.13 -10.14 2.52
N ASP A 119 5.89 -8.94 3.05
CA ASP A 119 4.67 -8.17 2.80
C ASP A 119 4.93 -6.87 2.02
N LEU A 120 6.15 -6.69 1.49
CA LEU A 120 6.53 -5.51 0.72
C LEU A 120 6.66 -5.83 -0.77
N CYS A 121 6.03 -5.04 -1.61
CA CYS A 121 6.19 -5.11 -3.06
C CYS A 121 6.53 -3.74 -3.64
N VAL A 122 7.13 -3.76 -4.83
CA VAL A 122 7.42 -2.55 -5.62
C VAL A 122 6.63 -2.55 -6.90
N LYS A 123 6.29 -1.36 -7.40
CA LYS A 123 5.64 -1.15 -8.70
C LYS A 123 6.22 0.12 -9.32
N ARG A 124 6.75 0.05 -10.54
CA ARG A 124 7.08 1.27 -11.29
C ARG A 124 5.80 1.96 -11.76
N SER A 125 5.88 3.27 -12.05
CA SER A 125 4.78 4.04 -12.61
C SER A 125 4.23 3.48 -13.93
N ASN A 126 5.09 2.84 -14.73
CA ASN A 126 4.73 2.21 -16.00
C ASN A 126 4.33 0.72 -15.88
N GLU A 127 4.30 0.15 -14.67
CA GLU A 127 3.91 -1.24 -14.43
C GLU A 127 2.45 -1.33 -13.95
N THR A 128 1.71 -2.29 -14.50
CA THR A 128 0.33 -2.60 -14.07
C THR A 128 0.28 -3.52 -12.85
N MET A 129 1.36 -4.26 -12.58
CA MET A 129 1.45 -5.24 -11.50
C MET A 129 2.70 -5.01 -10.65
N ALA A 130 2.53 -5.11 -9.33
CA ALA A 130 3.64 -5.05 -8.39
C ALA A 130 4.40 -6.38 -8.31
N ARG A 131 5.63 -6.31 -7.80
CA ARG A 131 6.52 -7.47 -7.65
C ARG A 131 7.00 -7.65 -6.21
N TYR A 132 6.97 -8.89 -5.76
CA TYR A 132 7.72 -9.30 -4.58
C TYR A 132 9.15 -9.66 -4.96
N PHE A 133 10.08 -9.36 -4.07
CA PHE A 133 11.45 -9.87 -4.13
C PHE A 133 11.68 -11.11 -3.27
N LYS A 134 10.61 -11.66 -2.72
CA LYS A 134 10.59 -12.93 -2.00
C LYS A 134 9.58 -13.87 -2.67
N ASP A 135 9.76 -14.10 -3.95
CA ASP A 135 9.01 -15.14 -4.64
C ASP A 135 9.69 -16.49 -4.38
N GLN A 136 9.10 -17.29 -3.49
CA GLN A 136 9.61 -18.61 -3.12
C GLN A 136 9.58 -19.61 -4.29
N SER A 137 8.83 -19.32 -5.37
CA SER A 137 8.70 -20.22 -6.51
C SER A 137 9.92 -20.24 -7.43
N THR A 138 10.75 -19.19 -7.41
CA THR A 138 11.86 -19.03 -8.38
C THR A 138 13.21 -19.53 -7.86
N GLY A 139 13.37 -19.75 -6.55
CA GLY A 139 14.64 -20.10 -5.91
C GLY A 139 15.74 -19.03 -6.04
N ALA A 140 15.49 -17.93 -6.75
CA ALA A 140 16.47 -16.89 -7.02
C ALA A 140 16.70 -16.01 -5.79
N SER A 141 17.96 -15.64 -5.56
CA SER A 141 18.31 -14.70 -4.49
C SER A 141 17.82 -13.29 -4.82
N PHE A 142 17.56 -12.47 -3.78
CA PHE A 142 17.30 -11.03 -3.95
C PHE A 142 18.36 -10.36 -4.83
N LYS A 143 19.62 -10.78 -4.69
CA LYS A 143 20.74 -10.24 -5.47
C LYS A 143 20.52 -10.43 -6.98
N GLN A 144 20.02 -11.60 -7.41
CA GLN A 144 19.75 -11.91 -8.80
C GLN A 144 18.49 -11.18 -9.29
N MET A 145 17.37 -11.32 -8.57
CA MET A 145 16.10 -10.70 -8.96
C MET A 145 16.17 -9.18 -8.95
N GLY A 146 16.78 -8.60 -7.92
CA GLY A 146 17.02 -7.17 -7.81
C GLY A 146 17.90 -6.67 -8.94
N ALA A 147 19.05 -7.31 -9.19
CA ALA A 147 19.93 -6.89 -10.30
C ALA A 147 19.24 -6.95 -11.67
N TYR A 148 18.35 -7.92 -11.89
CA TYR A 148 17.56 -8.00 -13.12
C TYR A 148 16.47 -6.94 -13.18
N TYR A 149 15.72 -6.76 -12.09
CA TYR A 149 14.62 -5.80 -12.04
C TYR A 149 15.12 -4.37 -12.23
N PHE A 150 16.16 -3.98 -11.49
CA PHE A 150 16.77 -2.65 -11.49
C PHE A 150 17.82 -2.45 -12.60
N ARG A 151 17.82 -3.26 -13.67
CA ARG A 151 18.84 -3.22 -14.74
C ARG A 151 18.94 -1.88 -15.48
N ASP A 152 17.88 -1.10 -15.42
CA ASP A 152 17.75 0.28 -15.89
C ASP A 152 18.54 1.29 -15.04
N CYS A 153 18.95 0.93 -13.82
CA CYS A 153 19.78 1.78 -12.96
C CYS A 153 21.09 1.10 -12.54
N PRO A 154 22.17 1.22 -13.35
CA PRO A 154 23.43 0.52 -13.10
C PRO A 154 24.06 0.78 -11.72
N SER A 155 23.95 2.02 -11.23
CA SER A 155 24.48 2.44 -9.91
C SER A 155 23.78 1.71 -8.76
N LEU A 156 22.47 1.47 -8.88
CA LEU A 156 21.70 0.69 -7.92
C LEU A 156 22.04 -0.80 -8.02
N VAL A 157 22.18 -1.34 -9.23
CA VAL A 157 22.57 -2.74 -9.47
C VAL A 157 23.92 -3.06 -8.83
N GLU A 158 24.90 -2.17 -8.93
CA GLU A 158 26.21 -2.35 -8.29
C GLU A 158 26.10 -2.45 -6.76
N ARG A 159 25.25 -1.61 -6.15
CA ARG A 159 25.01 -1.61 -4.69
C ARG A 159 24.27 -2.87 -4.23
N ILE A 160 23.40 -3.43 -5.06
CA ILE A 160 22.75 -4.73 -4.81
C ILE A 160 23.77 -5.85 -4.97
N LYS A 161 24.58 -5.84 -6.03
CA LYS A 161 25.60 -6.88 -6.32
C LYS A 161 26.76 -6.89 -5.31
N SER A 162 27.11 -5.75 -4.73
CA SER A 162 28.09 -5.66 -3.64
C SER A 162 27.52 -6.08 -2.28
N GLY A 163 26.19 -6.24 -2.15
CA GLY A 163 25.53 -6.56 -0.89
C GLY A 163 25.36 -5.36 0.05
N LYS A 164 25.69 -4.15 -0.39
CA LYS A 164 25.42 -2.88 0.32
C LYS A 164 23.92 -2.67 0.51
N TYR A 165 23.14 -3.03 -0.52
CA TYR A 165 21.69 -3.12 -0.47
C TYR A 165 21.23 -4.58 -0.42
N LYS A 166 20.45 -4.88 0.63
CA LYS A 166 19.82 -6.18 0.89
C LYS A 166 18.31 -5.99 0.92
N LEU A 167 17.55 -7.09 0.81
CA LEU A 167 16.09 -7.06 0.80
C LEU A 167 15.47 -6.33 2.01
N ASN A 168 16.08 -6.44 3.19
CA ASN A 168 15.60 -5.73 4.38
C ASN A 168 15.78 -4.20 4.33
N LYS A 169 16.47 -3.67 3.32
CA LYS A 169 16.64 -2.25 3.05
C LYS A 169 15.82 -1.78 1.84
N LEU A 170 14.69 -2.44 1.55
CA LEU A 170 13.88 -2.14 0.37
C LEU A 170 13.41 -0.68 0.32
N GLY A 171 13.08 -0.06 1.47
CA GLY A 171 12.78 1.37 1.55
C GLY A 171 13.92 2.23 0.98
N ALA A 172 15.14 2.06 1.51
CA ALA A 172 16.30 2.80 1.04
C ALA A 172 16.69 2.51 -0.42
N ILE A 173 16.32 1.33 -0.96
CA ILE A 173 16.49 1.00 -2.37
C ILE A 173 15.51 1.82 -3.22
N VAL A 174 14.25 1.89 -2.82
CA VAL A 174 13.21 2.66 -3.52
C VAL A 174 13.50 4.15 -3.45
N ASP A 175 13.89 4.68 -2.28
CA ASP A 175 14.31 6.08 -2.13
C ASP A 175 15.48 6.41 -3.06
N PHE A 176 16.48 5.53 -3.13
CA PHE A 176 17.61 5.70 -4.03
C PHE A 176 17.15 5.69 -5.49
N TYR A 177 16.27 4.77 -5.86
CA TYR A 177 15.73 4.71 -7.21
C TYR A 177 15.01 6.02 -7.58
N ASN A 178 14.07 6.46 -6.73
CA ASN A 178 13.30 7.69 -6.97
C ASN A 178 14.15 8.97 -6.98
N SER A 179 15.33 8.95 -6.34
CA SER A 179 16.21 10.12 -6.26
C SER A 179 17.27 10.18 -7.36
N PHE A 180 17.66 9.02 -7.91
CA PHE A 180 18.87 8.91 -8.75
C PHE A 180 18.68 8.05 -10.01
N CYS A 181 17.51 7.48 -10.25
CA CYS A 181 17.21 6.65 -11.39
C CYS A 181 15.96 7.22 -12.12
N ASP A 182 16.03 7.27 -13.45
CA ASP A 182 14.95 7.71 -14.33
C ASP A 182 14.04 6.53 -14.74
#